data_AF-A0A382NFQ0-F1
#
_entry.id   AF-A0A382NFQ0-F1
#
_cell.length_a   1.000
_cell.length_b   1.000
_cell.length_c   1.000
_cell.angle_alpha   90.00
_cell.angle_beta   90.00
_cell.angle_gamma   90.00
#
_symmetry.space_group_name_H-M   'P 1'
#
loop_
_entity.id
_entity.type
_entity.pdbx_description
1 polymer ?
#
loop_
_entity_poly.entity_id
_entity_poly.type
_entity_poly.pdbx_seq_one_letter_code
_entity_poly.pdbx_strand_id
1 'polypeptide(L)'
;MTAIVTTPFRVVNAENFKEDVAGSSVYVGIGKTDVWSTATSDLTDATTPFTPQDRIDDIHEAYQNMIGMKKIASADVAHIVPRHTWTSGTTYTAWDSDDSAIYDKAFYIVTSEYKVYKCISSPGTQSTVEPTHINTDPTAESDTYKWKYMYTVTVTDAEKFLTISYLPVRTEQDVTSSTVNGAISGASVVVIDAANEYIKTGMLITGTGVATNPVPTVTAISTNGLSITMSAVQTIADDVVLTFGRLADTDVNYANQTAQLNSANTSLTAVGGIERYEVTAGGSGYTS
;
A
#
# COMPACT_ATOMS: atom_id res chain seq x y z
N MET A 1 16.84 -32.83 4.06
CA MET A 1 15.91 -32.06 3.20
C MET A 1 15.76 -30.70 3.85
N THR A 2 16.19 -29.64 3.18
CA THR A 2 16.04 -28.25 3.64
C THR A 2 14.81 -27.65 2.99
N ALA A 3 13.92 -27.06 3.78
CA ALA A 3 12.75 -26.34 3.31
C ALA A 3 12.96 -24.85 3.60
N ILE A 4 12.59 -23.99 2.66
CA ILE A 4 12.66 -22.54 2.81
C ILE A 4 11.26 -21.95 2.70
N VAL A 5 10.91 -21.06 3.62
CA VAL A 5 9.71 -20.24 3.52
C VAL A 5 10.09 -19.00 2.70
N THR A 6 9.58 -18.91 1.49
CA THR A 6 9.91 -17.81 0.57
C THR A 6 9.26 -16.50 1.02
N THR A 7 9.88 -15.37 0.68
CA THR A 7 9.33 -14.04 0.99
C THR A 7 7.92 -13.81 0.44
N PRO A 8 7.59 -14.22 -0.81
CA PRO A 8 6.22 -14.10 -1.32
C PRO A 8 5.18 -14.83 -0.47
N PHE A 9 5.51 -15.98 0.11
CA PHE A 9 4.59 -16.69 1.01
C PHE A 9 4.30 -15.89 2.28
N ARG A 10 5.30 -15.16 2.82
CA ARG A 10 5.12 -14.27 3.96
C ARG A 10 4.21 -13.08 3.62
N VAL A 11 4.35 -12.53 2.41
CA VAL A 11 3.49 -11.44 1.91
C VAL A 11 2.05 -11.91 1.77
N VAL A 12 1.81 -13.05 1.12
CA VAL A 12 0.46 -13.63 0.97
C VAL A 12 -0.18 -13.89 2.33
N ASN A 13 0.56 -14.41 3.31
CA ASN A 13 0.02 -14.61 4.65
C ASN A 13 -0.36 -13.29 5.34
N ALA A 14 0.43 -12.22 5.14
CA ALA A 14 0.11 -10.90 5.67
C ALA A 14 -1.08 -10.24 4.95
N GLU A 15 -1.28 -10.51 3.66
CA GLU A 15 -2.46 -10.08 2.91
C GLU A 15 -3.72 -10.78 3.43
N ASN A 16 -3.69 -12.11 3.56
CA ASN A 16 -4.79 -12.90 4.09
C ASN A 16 -5.22 -12.44 5.50
N PHE A 17 -4.26 -12.08 6.37
CA PHE A 17 -4.60 -11.54 7.69
C PHE A 17 -5.38 -10.21 7.61
N LYS A 18 -4.99 -9.32 6.70
CA LYS A 18 -5.70 -8.05 6.50
C LYS A 18 -7.11 -8.28 5.96
N GLU A 19 -7.29 -9.24 5.06
CA GLU A 19 -8.61 -9.65 4.57
C GLU A 19 -9.48 -10.25 5.69
N ASP A 20 -8.90 -11.08 6.57
CA ASP A 20 -9.64 -11.64 7.71
C ASP A 20 -10.07 -10.55 8.70
N VAL A 21 -9.25 -9.53 8.96
CA VAL A 21 -9.68 -8.39 9.79
C VAL A 21 -10.85 -7.62 9.16
N ALA A 22 -10.97 -7.61 7.82
CA ALA A 22 -12.10 -6.99 7.13
C ALA A 22 -13.36 -7.86 7.18
N GLY A 23 -13.23 -9.18 7.10
CA GLY A 23 -14.34 -10.14 7.13
C GLY A 23 -14.82 -10.52 8.54
N SER A 24 -13.91 -10.48 9.53
CA SER A 24 -14.12 -10.91 10.90
C SER A 24 -14.09 -9.73 11.88
N SER A 25 -14.67 -9.89 13.07
CA SER A 25 -14.60 -8.84 14.11
C SER A 25 -13.41 -9.08 15.03
N VAL A 26 -12.33 -8.35 14.79
CA VAL A 26 -11.12 -8.36 15.62
C VAL A 26 -11.13 -7.19 16.61
N TYR A 27 -10.73 -7.43 17.85
CA TYR A 27 -10.74 -6.46 18.93
C TYR A 27 -9.39 -6.41 19.63
N VAL A 28 -8.99 -5.21 20.07
CA VAL A 28 -7.90 -5.04 21.05
C VAL A 28 -8.53 -4.71 22.39
N GLY A 29 -8.23 -5.52 23.40
CA GLY A 29 -8.63 -5.31 24.78
C GLY A 29 -7.51 -4.72 25.62
N ILE A 30 -7.88 -3.83 26.55
CA ILE A 30 -7.01 -3.42 27.65
C ILE A 30 -7.69 -3.78 28.98
N GLY A 31 -6.88 -4.13 29.97
CA GLY A 31 -7.36 -4.66 31.24
C GLY A 31 -6.33 -4.49 32.35
N LYS A 32 -6.69 -5.04 33.50
CA LYS A 32 -5.93 -5.06 34.74
C LYS A 32 -5.60 -3.64 35.25
N THR A 33 -6.43 -3.15 36.17
CA THR A 33 -6.22 -1.87 36.85
C THR A 33 -5.19 -1.93 37.96
N ASP A 34 -4.98 -3.12 38.51
CA ASP A 34 -4.19 -3.32 39.71
C ASP A 34 -2.71 -3.55 39.37
N VAL A 35 -1.86 -3.17 40.32
CA VAL A 35 -0.40 -3.26 40.19
C VAL A 35 0.06 -4.68 39.85
N TRP A 36 1.16 -4.76 39.11
CA TRP A 36 1.82 -6.02 38.84
C TRP A 36 2.71 -6.37 40.03
N SER A 37 2.12 -6.85 41.12
CA SER A 37 2.86 -7.35 42.29
C SER A 37 2.29 -8.66 42.83
N THR A 38 3.15 -9.46 43.44
CA THR A 38 2.78 -10.71 44.13
C THR A 38 2.54 -10.49 45.63
N ALA A 39 2.79 -9.27 46.13
CA ALA A 39 2.59 -8.91 47.53
C ALA A 39 1.35 -8.03 47.70
N THR A 40 0.46 -8.40 48.61
CA THR A 40 -0.80 -7.67 48.90
C THR A 40 -0.58 -6.28 49.51
N SER A 41 0.62 -5.98 50.01
CA SER A 41 0.98 -4.68 50.60
C SER A 41 1.71 -3.74 49.63
N ASP A 42 2.10 -4.25 48.47
CA ASP A 42 2.87 -3.50 47.49
C ASP A 42 1.91 -2.84 46.49
N LEU A 43 1.92 -1.51 46.49
CA LEU A 43 1.12 -0.67 45.58
C LEU A 43 2.00 -0.05 44.48
N THR A 44 3.24 -0.53 44.33
CA THR A 44 4.15 -0.09 43.27
C THR A 44 4.17 -1.10 42.14
N ASP A 45 4.26 -0.58 40.92
CA ASP A 45 4.31 -1.44 39.74
C ASP A 45 5.68 -2.14 39.65
N ALA A 46 5.70 -3.40 39.22
CA ALA A 46 6.95 -4.11 39.03
C ALA A 46 7.81 -3.41 37.98
N THR A 47 9.07 -3.13 38.34
CA THR A 47 10.05 -2.52 37.41
C THR A 47 10.43 -3.45 36.26
N THR A 48 10.08 -4.73 36.36
CA THR A 48 10.20 -5.72 35.29
C THR A 48 8.84 -6.39 35.08
N PRO A 49 8.20 -6.24 33.91
CA PRO A 49 6.91 -6.88 33.65
C PRO A 49 7.07 -8.40 33.67
N PHE A 50 6.09 -9.10 34.27
CA PHE A 50 6.05 -10.56 34.25
C PHE A 50 5.85 -11.07 32.82
N THR A 51 6.54 -12.16 32.46
CA THR A 51 6.35 -12.80 31.16
C THR A 51 4.97 -13.46 31.10
N PRO A 52 4.07 -13.06 30.17
CA PRO A 52 2.77 -13.70 30.02
C PRO A 52 2.91 -15.20 29.82
N GLN A 53 2.00 -15.96 30.43
CA GLN A 53 1.90 -17.41 30.25
C GLN A 53 0.69 -17.70 29.35
N ASP A 54 0.78 -18.77 28.55
CA ASP A 54 -0.30 -19.22 27.65
C ASP A 54 -0.93 -20.51 28.19
N ARG A 55 -1.66 -20.38 29.31
CA ARG A 55 -2.46 -21.48 29.90
C ARG A 55 -3.92 -21.05 29.97
N ILE A 56 -4.80 -22.04 30.08
CA ILE A 56 -6.26 -21.81 30.12
C ILE A 56 -6.65 -20.87 31.28
N ASP A 57 -6.01 -21.02 32.44
CA ASP A 57 -6.27 -20.15 33.61
C ASP A 57 -5.83 -18.70 33.36
N ASP A 58 -4.67 -18.49 32.72
CA ASP A 58 -4.15 -17.16 32.39
C ASP A 58 -5.06 -16.43 31.38
N ILE A 59 -5.64 -17.18 30.43
CA ILE A 59 -6.62 -16.64 29.48
C ILE A 59 -7.89 -16.19 30.21
N HIS A 60 -8.42 -17.02 31.12
CA HIS A 60 -9.60 -16.65 31.92
C HIS A 60 -9.32 -15.44 32.81
N GLU A 61 -8.13 -15.35 33.41
CA GLU A 61 -7.71 -14.19 34.20
C GLU A 61 -7.64 -12.92 33.33
N ALA A 62 -7.08 -13.01 32.12
CA ALA A 62 -7.03 -11.89 31.20
C ALA A 62 -8.43 -11.39 30.80
N TYR A 63 -9.38 -12.31 30.56
CA TYR A 63 -10.77 -11.95 30.28
C TYR A 63 -11.49 -11.33 31.49
N GLN A 64 -11.27 -11.86 32.70
CA GLN A 64 -11.87 -11.32 33.92
C GLN A 64 -11.38 -9.91 34.23
N ASN A 65 -10.10 -9.64 33.96
CA ASN A 65 -9.49 -8.34 34.23
C ASN A 65 -9.68 -7.34 33.09
N MET A 66 -10.38 -7.69 32.01
CA MET A 66 -10.56 -6.80 30.87
C MET A 66 -11.53 -5.66 31.19
N ILE A 67 -11.11 -4.42 30.93
CA ILE A 67 -11.88 -3.21 31.29
C ILE A 67 -12.53 -2.59 30.06
N GLY A 68 -11.90 -2.74 28.89
CA GLY A 68 -12.43 -2.21 27.65
C GLY A 68 -11.85 -2.91 26.43
N MET A 69 -12.64 -2.91 25.36
CA MET A 69 -12.23 -3.41 24.05
C MET A 69 -12.58 -2.40 22.97
N LYS A 70 -11.73 -2.30 21.96
CA LYS A 70 -11.99 -1.53 20.75
C LYS A 70 -11.93 -2.47 19.55
N LYS A 71 -12.99 -2.44 18.73
CA LYS A 71 -12.99 -3.12 17.43
C LYS A 71 -11.96 -2.44 16.52
N ILE A 72 -11.12 -3.24 15.88
CA ILE A 72 -10.20 -2.79 14.84
C ILE A 72 -10.99 -2.68 13.54
N ALA A 73 -10.99 -1.50 12.92
CA ALA A 73 -11.55 -1.37 11.58
C ALA A 73 -10.52 -1.82 10.52
N SER A 74 -10.99 -2.31 9.37
CA SER A 74 -10.11 -2.61 8.22
C SER A 74 -9.27 -1.39 7.82
N ALA A 75 -9.83 -0.19 7.92
CA ALA A 75 -9.14 1.07 7.68
C ALA A 75 -8.02 1.39 8.68
N ASP A 76 -7.96 0.72 9.84
CA ASP A 76 -6.93 0.89 10.87
C ASP A 76 -5.76 -0.10 10.72
N VAL A 77 -5.74 -0.89 9.64
CA VAL A 77 -4.69 -1.88 9.36
C VAL A 77 -4.02 -1.57 8.02
N ALA A 78 -2.69 -1.49 8.03
CA ALA A 78 -1.87 -1.27 6.84
C ALA A 78 -0.66 -2.21 6.83
N HIS A 79 -0.19 -2.56 5.63
CA HIS A 79 1.12 -3.18 5.46
C HIS A 79 2.19 -2.11 5.61
N ILE A 80 3.27 -2.45 6.30
CA ILE A 80 4.36 -1.52 6.60
C ILE A 80 5.71 -2.18 6.30
N VAL A 81 6.68 -1.35 5.95
CA VAL A 81 8.09 -1.74 5.77
C VAL A 81 8.98 -0.84 6.61
N PRO A 82 10.21 -1.26 6.95
CA PRO A 82 11.17 -0.37 7.61
C PRO A 82 11.35 0.94 6.83
N ARG A 83 11.47 2.06 7.54
CA ARG A 83 11.63 3.37 6.90
C ARG A 83 13.12 3.66 6.68
N HIS A 84 13.48 3.94 5.43
CA HIS A 84 14.79 4.47 5.05
C HIS A 84 14.63 5.89 4.50
N THR A 85 14.84 6.91 5.33
CA THR A 85 14.76 8.31 4.89
C THR A 85 16.03 8.68 4.13
N TRP A 86 15.88 9.30 2.95
CA TRP A 86 17.05 9.79 2.22
C TRP A 86 17.75 10.89 3.03
N THR A 87 19.06 10.75 3.17
CA THR A 87 19.97 11.73 3.76
C THR A 87 21.20 11.88 2.87
N SER A 88 21.55 13.13 2.54
CA SER A 88 22.78 13.44 1.80
C SER A 88 24.02 12.91 2.53
N GLY A 89 25.00 12.39 1.80
CA GLY A 89 26.21 11.80 2.39
C GLY A 89 26.05 10.34 2.82
N THR A 90 24.89 9.73 2.60
CA THR A 90 24.65 8.30 2.90
C THR A 90 24.86 7.44 1.65
N THR A 91 25.38 6.23 1.84
CA THR A 91 25.52 5.24 0.76
C THR A 91 24.32 4.29 0.78
N TYR A 92 23.69 4.08 -0.37
CA TYR A 92 22.57 3.15 -0.52
C TYR A 92 22.98 1.94 -1.35
N THR A 93 22.29 0.81 -1.12
CA THR A 93 22.56 -0.43 -1.85
C THR A 93 21.64 -0.51 -3.06
N ALA A 94 22.17 -0.86 -4.23
CA ALA A 94 21.32 -1.14 -5.39
C ALA A 94 20.53 -2.44 -5.18
N TRP A 95 19.33 -2.52 -5.75
CA TRP A 95 18.58 -3.75 -5.79
C TRP A 95 19.34 -4.85 -6.52
N ASP A 96 19.50 -5.99 -5.86
CA ASP A 96 20.12 -7.18 -6.41
C ASP A 96 19.24 -8.39 -6.11
N SER A 97 18.78 -9.09 -7.15
CA SER A 97 17.95 -10.29 -7.02
C SER A 97 18.73 -11.52 -6.58
N ASP A 98 20.05 -11.52 -6.74
CA ASP A 98 20.91 -12.66 -6.38
C ASP A 98 21.36 -12.59 -4.92
N ASP A 99 21.15 -11.45 -4.26
CA ASP A 99 21.48 -11.24 -2.85
C ASP A 99 20.35 -11.72 -1.94
N SER A 100 20.58 -12.85 -1.27
CA SER A 100 19.64 -13.42 -0.29
C SER A 100 19.32 -12.50 0.91
N ALA A 101 20.17 -11.52 1.20
CA ALA A 101 20.00 -10.57 2.31
C ALA A 101 19.56 -9.18 1.84
N ILE A 102 19.09 -9.04 0.58
CA ILE A 102 18.71 -7.75 0.01
C ILE A 102 17.65 -7.02 0.84
N TYR A 103 16.73 -7.76 1.47
CA TYR A 103 15.65 -7.22 2.27
C TYR A 103 16.09 -6.60 3.61
N ASP A 104 17.32 -6.89 4.07
CA ASP A 104 17.91 -6.29 5.27
C ASP A 104 18.69 -5.00 4.96
N LYS A 105 18.82 -4.65 3.67
CA LYS A 105 19.60 -3.50 3.20
C LYS A 105 18.68 -2.34 2.79
N ALA A 106 19.21 -1.13 2.84
CA ALA A 106 18.51 0.07 2.37
C ALA A 106 18.56 0.17 0.83
N PHE A 107 17.76 -0.67 0.16
CA PHE A 107 17.61 -0.68 -1.31
C PHE A 107 16.51 0.27 -1.82
N TYR A 108 15.74 0.85 -0.91
CA TYR A 108 14.72 1.85 -1.20
C TYR A 108 14.85 3.01 -0.22
N ILE A 109 14.29 4.14 -0.59
CA ILE A 109 14.29 5.37 0.20
C ILE A 109 12.92 6.05 0.17
N VAL A 110 12.65 6.87 1.18
CA VAL A 110 11.59 7.89 1.16
C VAL A 110 12.22 9.28 1.21
N THR A 111 11.73 10.17 0.36
CA THR A 111 12.19 11.56 0.27
C THR A 111 11.42 12.50 1.17
N SER A 112 11.88 13.73 1.28
CA SER A 112 11.20 14.84 1.95
C SER A 112 9.79 15.13 1.41
N GLU A 113 9.52 14.75 0.16
CA GLU A 113 8.20 14.86 -0.50
C GLU A 113 7.33 13.60 -0.36
N TYR A 114 7.68 12.67 0.53
CA TYR A 114 6.98 11.39 0.72
C TYR A 114 6.94 10.48 -0.52
N LYS A 115 7.83 10.71 -1.47
CA LYS A 115 8.01 9.84 -2.65
C LYS A 115 8.95 8.69 -2.29
N VAL A 116 8.56 7.49 -2.69
CA VAL A 116 9.31 6.25 -2.45
C VAL A 116 10.01 5.85 -3.72
N TYR A 117 11.33 5.65 -3.62
CA TYR A 117 12.17 5.23 -4.74
C TYR A 117 12.90 3.95 -4.41
N LYS A 118 13.07 3.11 -5.44
CA LYS A 118 13.94 1.94 -5.41
C LYS A 118 15.28 2.29 -6.05
N CYS A 119 16.37 1.93 -5.40
CA CYS A 119 17.72 2.07 -5.93
C CYS A 119 17.95 0.98 -6.97
N ILE A 120 18.18 1.35 -8.23
CA ILE A 120 18.43 0.40 -9.32
C ILE A 120 19.92 0.25 -9.60
N SER A 121 20.68 1.32 -9.42
CA SER A 121 22.14 1.33 -9.59
C SER A 121 22.75 2.27 -8.57
N SER A 122 23.79 1.79 -7.90
CA SER A 122 24.58 2.55 -6.93
C SER A 122 26.04 2.52 -7.37
N PRO A 123 26.71 3.68 -7.46
CA PRO A 123 28.15 3.75 -7.74
C PRO A 123 29.02 3.30 -6.56
N GLY A 124 28.43 2.98 -5.40
CA GLY A 124 29.17 2.66 -4.18
C GLY A 124 29.75 3.88 -3.44
N THR A 125 29.49 5.09 -3.94
CA THR A 125 29.84 6.37 -3.29
C THR A 125 28.64 6.96 -2.56
N GLN A 126 28.84 7.98 -1.73
CA GLN A 126 27.74 8.66 -1.04
C GLN A 126 26.81 9.36 -2.05
N SER A 127 25.49 9.25 -1.85
CA SER A 127 24.51 10.00 -2.64
C SER A 127 24.48 11.46 -2.16
N THR A 128 24.46 12.39 -3.11
CA THR A 128 24.43 13.84 -2.85
C THR A 128 23.17 14.50 -3.37
N VAL A 129 22.41 13.82 -4.23
CA VAL A 129 21.18 14.33 -4.85
C VAL A 129 19.97 13.50 -4.45
N GLU A 130 18.94 14.18 -3.94
CA GLU A 130 17.65 13.58 -3.63
C GLU A 130 16.80 13.48 -4.91
N PRO A 131 16.24 12.31 -5.25
CA PRO A 131 15.38 12.18 -6.43
C PRO A 131 14.02 12.87 -6.21
N THR A 132 13.59 13.67 -7.18
CA THR A 132 12.31 14.41 -7.12
C THR A 132 11.33 14.06 -8.26
N HIS A 133 11.79 13.27 -9.23
CA HIS A 133 11.05 12.92 -10.43
C HIS A 133 9.99 11.84 -10.19
N ILE A 134 8.93 11.84 -11.01
CA ILE A 134 7.89 10.79 -11.00
C ILE A 134 7.97 9.91 -12.26
N ASN A 135 9.13 9.89 -12.92
CA ASN A 135 9.32 9.12 -14.15
C ASN A 135 9.19 7.63 -13.85
N THR A 136 8.48 6.91 -14.72
CA THR A 136 8.34 5.45 -14.63
C THR A 136 9.66 4.73 -14.87
N ASP A 137 10.52 5.30 -15.72
CA ASP A 137 11.81 4.73 -16.09
C ASP A 137 12.87 5.09 -15.04
N PRO A 138 13.80 4.16 -14.71
CA PRO A 138 14.93 4.46 -13.84
C PRO A 138 15.74 5.65 -14.37
N THR A 139 15.74 6.74 -13.60
CA THR A 139 16.39 7.99 -14.00
C THR A 139 17.71 8.13 -13.25
N ALA A 140 18.76 8.50 -13.98
CA ALA A 140 20.06 8.79 -13.40
C ALA A 140 20.09 10.21 -12.84
N GLU A 141 20.57 10.35 -11.61
CA GLU A 141 20.87 11.64 -11.00
C GLU A 141 22.32 12.06 -11.30
N SER A 142 22.67 13.31 -10.99
CA SER A 142 24.02 13.82 -11.26
C SER A 142 25.11 13.14 -10.42
N ASP A 143 24.74 12.49 -9.31
CA ASP A 143 25.61 11.67 -8.47
C ASP A 143 25.74 10.22 -8.96
N THR A 144 25.24 9.92 -10.16
CA THR A 144 25.26 8.62 -10.85
C THR A 144 24.43 7.51 -10.22
N TYR A 145 23.70 7.80 -9.13
CA TYR A 145 22.65 6.91 -8.66
C TYR A 145 21.53 6.84 -9.70
N LYS A 146 20.92 5.66 -9.84
CA LYS A 146 19.69 5.48 -10.61
C LYS A 146 18.55 5.11 -9.69
N TRP A 147 17.55 5.97 -9.64
CA TRP A 147 16.36 5.79 -8.83
C TRP A 147 15.17 5.48 -9.73
N LYS A 148 14.34 4.55 -9.28
CA LYS A 148 13.05 4.28 -9.90
C LYS A 148 11.95 4.71 -8.94
N TYR A 149 11.06 5.58 -9.41
CA TYR A 149 9.87 5.95 -8.66
C TYR A 149 8.97 4.72 -8.47
N MET A 150 8.49 4.52 -7.25
CA MET A 150 7.59 3.41 -6.91
C MET A 150 6.19 3.96 -6.66
N TYR A 151 6.06 4.78 -5.62
CA TYR A 151 4.81 5.43 -5.27
C TYR A 151 5.05 6.64 -4.39
N THR A 152 3.98 7.39 -4.10
CA THR A 152 3.98 8.52 -3.16
C THR A 152 3.05 8.16 -2.03
N VAL A 153 3.52 8.28 -0.78
CA VAL A 153 2.67 8.07 0.39
C VAL A 153 1.68 9.24 0.48
N THR A 154 0.39 8.95 0.57
CA THR A 154 -0.63 9.98 0.72
C THR A 154 -0.53 10.64 2.10
N VAL A 155 -0.96 11.90 2.21
CA VAL A 155 -0.93 12.63 3.50
C VAL A 155 -1.77 11.91 4.57
N THR A 156 -2.90 11.32 4.18
CA THR A 156 -3.77 10.56 5.09
C THR A 156 -3.07 9.32 5.64
N ASP A 157 -2.34 8.59 4.82
CA ASP A 157 -1.59 7.42 5.28
C ASP A 157 -0.36 7.80 6.08
N ALA A 158 0.29 8.90 5.71
CA ALA A 158 1.40 9.44 6.45
C ALA A 158 0.97 9.81 7.88
N GLU A 159 -0.17 10.49 8.04
CA GLU A 159 -0.67 10.88 9.37
C GLU A 159 -1.02 9.67 10.24
N LYS A 160 -1.55 8.60 9.63
CA LYS A 160 -2.07 7.44 10.38
C LYS A 160 -1.04 6.36 10.66
N PHE A 161 -0.13 6.09 9.72
CA PHE A 161 0.71 4.90 9.73
C PHE A 161 2.20 5.18 9.61
N LEU A 162 2.62 6.39 9.20
CA LEU A 162 4.04 6.70 9.12
C LEU A 162 4.61 6.94 10.52
N THR A 163 5.71 6.26 10.80
CA THR A 163 6.48 6.47 12.03
C THR A 163 7.93 6.80 11.69
N ILE A 164 8.74 7.00 12.71
CA ILE A 164 10.19 7.16 12.54
C ILE A 164 10.86 5.88 12.00
N SER A 165 10.27 4.71 12.26
CA SER A 165 10.86 3.40 11.97
C SER A 165 10.16 2.65 10.84
N TYR A 166 8.90 2.98 10.55
CA TYR A 166 8.08 2.25 9.58
C TYR A 166 7.35 3.18 8.62
N LEU A 167 7.25 2.75 7.37
CA LEU A 167 6.61 3.40 6.24
C LEU A 167 5.42 2.53 5.76
N PRO A 168 4.23 3.11 5.54
CA PRO A 168 3.12 2.35 4.97
C PRO A 168 3.36 2.01 3.50
N VAL A 169 2.93 0.81 3.13
CA VAL A 169 2.86 0.34 1.76
C VAL A 169 1.40 0.12 1.41
N ARG A 170 0.96 0.71 0.29
CA ARG A 170 -0.35 0.43 -0.29
C ARG A 170 -0.16 -0.14 -1.68
N THR A 171 -0.86 -1.23 -1.92
CA THR A 171 -1.19 -1.68 -3.26
C THR A 171 -2.41 -0.87 -3.66
N GLU A 172 -2.21 0.28 -4.30
CA GLU A 172 -3.33 0.98 -4.93
C GLU A 172 -3.82 0.08 -6.07
N GLN A 173 -4.96 -0.60 -5.88
CA GLN A 173 -5.66 -1.26 -6.96
C GLN A 173 -6.43 -0.18 -7.72
N ASP A 174 -5.69 0.51 -8.57
CA ASP A 174 -6.16 1.63 -9.39
C ASP A 174 -7.13 1.21 -10.50
N VAL A 175 -7.58 -0.05 -10.56
CA VAL A 175 -8.71 -0.45 -11.40
C VAL A 175 -9.63 -1.32 -10.57
N THR A 176 -10.80 -0.80 -10.25
CA THR A 176 -11.86 -1.53 -9.58
C THR A 176 -13.10 -1.56 -10.45
N SER A 177 -13.97 -2.52 -10.22
CA SER A 177 -15.21 -2.65 -10.97
C SER A 177 -16.37 -2.85 -10.04
N SER A 178 -17.53 -2.30 -10.41
CA SER A 178 -18.79 -2.52 -9.72
C SER A 178 -19.89 -2.72 -10.74
N THR A 179 -20.82 -3.61 -10.42
CA THR A 179 -22.03 -3.86 -11.21
C THR A 179 -23.11 -2.86 -10.84
N VAL A 180 -23.81 -2.36 -11.85
CA VAL A 180 -24.97 -1.48 -11.68
C VAL A 180 -26.15 -2.28 -11.14
N ASN A 181 -26.76 -1.76 -10.07
CA ASN A 181 -27.97 -2.29 -9.47
C ASN A 181 -29.16 -1.46 -9.90
N GLY A 182 -29.93 -1.99 -10.83
CA GLY A 182 -31.07 -1.33 -11.45
C GLY A 182 -30.65 -0.38 -12.57
N ALA A 183 -31.26 -0.58 -13.75
CA ALA A 183 -31.02 0.28 -14.89
C ALA A 183 -31.30 1.76 -14.56
N ILE A 184 -30.44 2.65 -15.05
CA ILE A 184 -30.65 4.09 -15.00
C ILE A 184 -30.97 4.63 -16.39
N SER A 185 -31.91 5.57 -16.46
CA SER A 185 -32.31 6.19 -17.72
C SER A 185 -32.34 7.70 -17.52
N GLY A 186 -31.39 8.39 -18.14
CA GLY A 186 -31.31 9.85 -18.04
C GLY A 186 -31.02 10.35 -16.62
N ALA A 187 -30.22 9.62 -15.84
CA ALA A 187 -29.82 10.03 -14.49
C ALA A 187 -28.29 10.20 -14.36
N SER A 188 -27.86 11.08 -13.45
CA SER A 188 -26.44 11.23 -13.08
C SER A 188 -26.06 10.37 -11.87
N VAL A 189 -27.00 9.71 -11.21
CA VAL A 189 -26.74 8.84 -10.06
C VAL A 189 -26.92 7.39 -10.50
N VAL A 190 -25.91 6.56 -10.24
CA VAL A 190 -25.95 5.12 -10.43
C VAL A 190 -25.87 4.42 -9.08
N VAL A 191 -26.67 3.38 -8.89
CA VAL A 191 -26.61 2.51 -7.70
C VAL A 191 -25.80 1.27 -8.07
N ILE A 192 -24.96 0.79 -7.17
CA ILE A 192 -24.14 -0.41 -7.36
C ILE A 192 -24.57 -1.53 -6.41
N ASP A 193 -24.30 -2.78 -6.77
CA ASP A 193 -24.74 -3.97 -6.00
C ASP A 193 -24.07 -4.08 -4.62
N ALA A 194 -22.81 -3.67 -4.54
CA ALA A 194 -22.02 -3.72 -3.31
C ALA A 194 -21.19 -2.46 -3.17
N ALA A 195 -21.13 -1.93 -1.95
CA ALA A 195 -20.28 -0.80 -1.64
C ALA A 195 -18.82 -1.17 -1.93
N ASN A 196 -18.14 -0.31 -2.68
CA ASN A 196 -16.77 -0.54 -3.10
C ASN A 196 -15.90 0.60 -2.56
N GLU A 197 -15.08 0.27 -1.56
CA GLU A 197 -14.23 1.25 -0.89
C GLU A 197 -13.11 1.82 -1.78
N TYR A 198 -12.81 1.17 -2.91
CA TYR A 198 -11.77 1.58 -3.86
C TYR A 198 -12.25 2.64 -4.84
N ILE A 199 -13.57 2.85 -4.99
CA ILE A 199 -14.09 3.92 -5.82
C ILE A 199 -13.88 5.26 -5.10
N LYS A 200 -13.22 6.21 -5.76
CA LYS A 200 -12.96 7.56 -5.25
C LYS A 200 -13.51 8.63 -6.20
N THR A 201 -13.78 9.81 -5.65
CA THR A 201 -14.10 11.00 -6.44
C THR A 201 -12.96 11.35 -7.39
N GLY A 202 -13.29 11.83 -8.58
CA GLY A 202 -12.33 12.16 -9.64
C GLY A 202 -12.03 11.02 -10.62
N MET A 203 -12.39 9.77 -10.26
CA MET A 203 -12.17 8.61 -11.14
C MET A 203 -13.07 8.67 -12.38
N LEU A 204 -12.51 8.34 -13.54
CA LEU A 204 -13.22 8.10 -14.78
C LEU A 204 -14.05 6.83 -14.68
N ILE A 205 -15.23 6.88 -15.27
CA ILE A 205 -16.18 5.77 -15.31
C ILE A 205 -16.25 5.27 -16.74
N THR A 206 -15.96 3.99 -16.93
CA THR A 206 -16.04 3.35 -18.25
C THR A 206 -16.91 2.10 -18.17
N GLY A 207 -17.64 1.81 -19.24
CA GLY A 207 -18.56 0.69 -19.27
C GLY A 207 -19.51 0.78 -20.46
N THR A 208 -20.27 -0.28 -20.69
CA THR A 208 -21.27 -0.30 -21.77
C THR A 208 -22.41 0.67 -21.44
N GLY A 209 -22.78 1.53 -22.39
CA GLY A 209 -23.82 2.56 -22.16
C GLY A 209 -23.33 3.82 -21.45
N VAL A 210 -22.04 3.89 -21.09
CA VAL A 210 -21.39 5.10 -20.58
C VAL A 210 -20.86 5.94 -21.74
N ALA A 211 -21.06 7.26 -21.68
CA ALA A 211 -20.52 8.19 -22.66
C ALA A 211 -18.99 8.08 -22.77
N THR A 212 -18.47 8.10 -24.00
CA THR A 212 -17.02 7.97 -24.27
C THR A 212 -16.34 9.31 -24.55
N ASN A 213 -17.11 10.38 -24.77
CA ASN A 213 -16.57 11.73 -25.00
C ASN A 213 -17.60 12.83 -24.64
N PRO A 214 -17.39 13.60 -23.56
CA PRO A 214 -16.40 13.36 -22.51
C PRO A 214 -16.73 12.10 -21.70
N VAL A 215 -15.70 11.39 -21.22
CA VAL A 215 -15.90 10.27 -20.29
C VAL A 215 -16.35 10.84 -18.93
N PRO A 216 -17.44 10.34 -18.33
CA PRO A 216 -17.92 10.85 -17.05
C PRO A 216 -16.97 10.48 -15.91
N THR A 217 -17.00 11.30 -14.86
CA THR A 217 -16.19 11.14 -13.64
C THR A 217 -17.08 11.00 -12.40
N VAL A 218 -16.56 10.36 -11.36
CA VAL A 218 -17.21 10.29 -10.04
C VAL A 218 -17.12 11.65 -9.35
N THR A 219 -18.25 12.29 -9.07
CA THR A 219 -18.30 13.59 -8.40
C THR A 219 -18.64 13.48 -6.92
N ALA A 220 -19.40 12.46 -6.52
CA ALA A 220 -19.71 12.18 -5.13
C ALA A 220 -20.06 10.71 -4.94
N ILE A 221 -19.90 10.21 -3.71
CA ILE A 221 -20.29 8.87 -3.29
C ILE A 221 -21.15 9.03 -2.03
N SER A 222 -22.27 8.32 -1.94
CA SER A 222 -23.13 8.34 -0.77
C SER A 222 -22.43 7.78 0.47
N THR A 223 -22.90 8.15 1.66
CA THR A 223 -22.31 7.71 2.95
C THR A 223 -22.36 6.20 3.15
N ASN A 224 -23.28 5.50 2.50
CA ASN A 224 -23.36 4.03 2.51
C ASN A 224 -22.52 3.36 1.39
N GLY A 225 -21.87 4.13 0.52
CA GLY A 225 -21.02 3.61 -0.56
C GLY A 225 -21.76 2.98 -1.75
N LEU A 226 -23.09 2.99 -1.76
CA LEU A 226 -23.91 2.29 -2.77
C LEU A 226 -24.37 3.19 -3.93
N SER A 227 -24.31 4.51 -3.80
CA SER A 227 -24.74 5.43 -4.84
C SER A 227 -23.58 6.32 -5.26
N ILE A 228 -23.32 6.34 -6.57
CA ILE A 228 -22.26 7.10 -7.21
C ILE A 228 -22.90 8.20 -8.04
N THR A 229 -22.56 9.46 -7.74
CA THR A 229 -22.94 10.60 -8.57
C THR A 229 -21.87 10.82 -9.63
N MET A 230 -22.29 10.94 -10.88
CA MET A 230 -21.46 11.12 -12.06
C MET A 230 -21.48 12.58 -12.52
N SER A 231 -20.46 13.01 -13.25
CA SER A 231 -20.35 14.37 -13.80
C SER A 231 -21.30 14.65 -14.97
N ALA A 232 -21.87 13.61 -15.56
CA ALA A 232 -22.83 13.71 -16.64
C ALA A 232 -23.96 12.68 -16.49
N VAL A 233 -25.11 12.99 -17.06
CA VAL A 233 -26.27 12.10 -17.14
C VAL A 233 -25.95 10.91 -18.05
N GLN A 234 -26.27 9.69 -17.61
CA GLN A 234 -26.06 8.44 -18.35
C GLN A 234 -27.35 7.64 -18.48
N THR A 235 -27.35 6.70 -19.42
CA THR A 235 -28.38 5.65 -19.56
C THR A 235 -27.66 4.32 -19.60
N ILE A 236 -27.71 3.58 -18.50
CA ILE A 236 -26.95 2.35 -18.28
C ILE A 236 -27.94 1.26 -17.92
N ALA A 237 -27.82 0.10 -18.57
CA ALA A 237 -28.66 -1.04 -18.26
C ALA A 237 -28.33 -1.63 -16.89
N ASP A 238 -29.24 -2.46 -16.38
CA ASP A 238 -28.99 -3.28 -15.19
C ASP A 238 -27.86 -4.29 -15.46
N ASP A 239 -27.20 -4.75 -14.39
CA ASP A 239 -26.10 -5.73 -14.42
C ASP A 239 -24.88 -5.32 -15.26
N VAL A 240 -24.78 -4.05 -15.67
CA VAL A 240 -23.61 -3.56 -16.40
C VAL A 240 -22.42 -3.44 -15.44
N VAL A 241 -21.29 -4.04 -15.81
CA VAL A 241 -20.02 -3.84 -15.10
C VAL A 241 -19.42 -2.49 -15.50
N LEU A 242 -19.30 -1.59 -14.53
CA LEU A 242 -18.57 -0.34 -14.65
C LEU A 242 -17.15 -0.51 -14.12
N THR A 243 -16.19 0.08 -14.81
CA THR A 243 -14.78 0.11 -14.44
C THR A 243 -14.40 1.52 -14.01
N PHE A 244 -13.77 1.62 -12.85
CA PHE A 244 -13.30 2.83 -12.20
C PHE A 244 -11.79 2.70 -11.99
N GLY A 245 -11.04 3.79 -12.11
CA GLY A 245 -9.62 3.67 -11.81
C GLY A 245 -8.76 4.86 -12.17
N ARG A 246 -8.72 5.22 -13.46
CA ARG A 246 -7.94 6.39 -13.90
C ARG A 246 -8.64 7.68 -13.52
N LEU A 247 -7.91 8.62 -12.94
CA LEU A 247 -8.34 10.01 -12.81
C LEU A 247 -8.45 10.65 -14.21
N ALA A 248 -9.31 11.67 -14.33
CA ALA A 248 -9.32 12.52 -15.52
C ALA A 248 -8.02 13.33 -15.63
N ASP A 249 -7.59 13.65 -16.85
CA ASP A 249 -6.39 14.47 -17.12
C ASP A 249 -6.47 15.90 -16.56
N THR A 250 -7.67 16.36 -16.24
CA THR A 250 -7.97 17.61 -15.55
C THR A 250 -7.78 17.55 -14.03
N ASP A 251 -7.65 16.36 -13.44
CA ASP A 251 -7.41 16.19 -12.01
C ASP A 251 -5.94 16.51 -11.67
N VAL A 252 -5.72 17.28 -10.60
CA VAL A 252 -4.38 17.67 -10.15
C VAL A 252 -3.50 16.47 -9.77
N ASN A 253 -4.11 15.35 -9.39
CA ASN A 253 -3.40 14.12 -9.01
C ASN A 253 -3.21 13.15 -10.17
N TYR A 254 -3.72 13.46 -11.38
CA TYR A 254 -3.64 12.59 -12.55
C TYR A 254 -2.22 12.15 -12.87
N ALA A 255 -1.27 13.09 -12.88
CA ALA A 255 0.12 12.80 -13.21
C ALA A 255 0.76 11.85 -12.19
N ASN A 256 0.49 12.08 -10.89
CA ASN A 256 1.00 11.23 -9.81
C ASN A 256 0.39 9.83 -9.86
N GLN A 257 -0.92 9.71 -10.07
CA GLN A 257 -1.58 8.41 -10.19
C GLN A 257 -1.09 7.64 -11.42
N THR A 258 -0.97 8.32 -12.57
CA THR A 258 -0.47 7.70 -13.80
C THR A 258 0.96 7.18 -13.61
N ALA A 259 1.81 7.95 -12.93
CA ALA A 259 3.17 7.52 -12.61
C ALA A 259 3.19 6.30 -11.67
N GLN A 260 2.32 6.26 -10.65
CA GLN A 260 2.20 5.14 -9.70
C GLN A 260 1.75 3.86 -10.42
N LEU A 261 0.66 3.97 -11.19
CA LEU A 261 0.11 2.90 -12.03
C LEU A 261 1.16 2.30 -12.95
N ASN A 262 1.86 3.16 -13.69
CA ASN A 262 2.87 2.72 -14.63
C ASN A 262 4.05 2.08 -13.89
N SER A 263 4.43 2.59 -12.72
CA SER A 263 5.54 2.03 -11.93
C SER A 263 5.22 0.67 -11.32
N ALA A 264 3.94 0.42 -10.98
CA ALA A 264 3.45 -0.86 -10.49
C ALA A 264 3.26 -1.90 -11.62
N ASN A 265 2.96 -1.45 -12.84
CA ASN A 265 2.69 -2.34 -13.97
C ASN A 265 3.98 -2.99 -14.50
N THR A 266 4.27 -4.22 -14.05
CA THR A 266 5.42 -5.02 -14.46
C THR A 266 5.45 -5.41 -15.95
N SER A 267 4.34 -5.21 -16.68
CA SER A 267 4.18 -5.67 -18.07
C SER A 267 4.51 -4.63 -19.15
N LEU A 268 4.75 -3.36 -18.79
CA LEU A 268 5.17 -2.38 -19.80
C LEU A 268 6.67 -2.54 -20.07
N THR A 269 7.05 -2.60 -21.35
CA THR A 269 8.44 -2.65 -21.83
C THR A 269 9.30 -1.47 -21.37
N ALA A 270 8.68 -0.39 -20.88
CA ALA A 270 9.34 0.78 -20.29
C ALA A 270 9.67 0.61 -18.79
N VAL A 271 9.07 -0.37 -18.10
CA VAL A 271 9.21 -0.56 -16.64
C VAL A 271 10.50 -1.33 -16.32
N GLY A 272 11.63 -0.86 -16.84
CA GLY A 272 12.95 -1.40 -16.49
C GLY A 272 13.17 -1.40 -14.97
N GLY A 273 13.85 -2.41 -14.44
CA GLY A 273 14.37 -2.40 -13.07
C GLY A 273 13.47 -2.94 -11.94
N ILE A 274 12.41 -3.70 -12.22
CA ILE A 274 11.82 -4.54 -11.16
C ILE A 274 12.73 -5.76 -10.90
N GLU A 275 13.31 -6.29 -11.98
CA GLU A 275 14.34 -7.32 -11.97
C GLU A 275 15.72 -6.71 -12.32
N ARG A 276 16.79 -7.44 -11.97
CA ARG A 276 18.20 -7.01 -12.10
C ARG A 276 18.48 -6.38 -13.47
N TYR A 277 19.15 -5.22 -13.50
CA TYR A 277 19.87 -4.79 -14.69
C TYR A 277 21.14 -5.64 -14.80
N GLU A 278 21.03 -6.87 -15.30
CA GLU A 278 22.21 -7.61 -15.69
C GLU A 278 22.62 -7.11 -17.07
N VAL A 279 23.64 -6.24 -17.12
CA VAL A 279 24.42 -6.10 -18.35
C VAL A 279 25.16 -7.42 -18.51
N THR A 280 24.48 -8.41 -19.10
CA THR A 280 25.17 -9.60 -19.59
C THR A 280 26.09 -9.08 -20.68
N ALA A 281 27.38 -8.92 -20.38
CA ALA A 281 28.37 -8.93 -21.43
C ALA A 281 28.14 -10.24 -22.19
N GLY A 282 27.56 -10.13 -23.39
CA GLY A 282 27.20 -11.28 -24.21
C GLY A 282 28.35 -12.26 -24.22
N GLY A 283 28.05 -13.51 -23.88
CA GLY A 283 29.04 -14.57 -23.68
C GLY A 283 30.12 -14.52 -24.75
N SER A 284 31.36 -14.23 -24.33
CA SER A 284 32.53 -14.41 -25.15
C SER A 284 32.77 -15.92 -25.25
N GLY A 285 32.39 -16.54 -26.38
CA GLY A 285 32.59 -17.99 -26.51
C GLY A 285 31.92 -18.73 -27.66
N TYR A 286 31.20 -18.07 -28.58
CA TYR A 286 30.71 -18.76 -29.78
C TYR A 286 31.72 -18.60 -30.92
N THR A 287 32.71 -19.48 -30.96
CA THR A 287 33.41 -19.81 -32.21
C THR A 287 32.57 -20.84 -32.97
N SER A 288 32.29 -20.54 -34.24
CA SER A 288 31.68 -21.45 -35.24
C SER A 288 32.35 -22.82 -35.27
#